data_AF-A0A4D4K7M8-F1
#
_entry.id   AF-A0A4D4K7M8-F1
#
_cell.length_a   1.000
_cell.length_b   1.000
_cell.length_c   1.000
_cell.angle_alpha   90.00
_cell.angle_beta   90.00
_cell.angle_gamma   90.00
#
_symmetry.space_group_name_H-M   'P 1'
#
loop_
_entity.id
_entity.type
_entity.pdbx_description
1 polymer ?
#
loop_
_entity_poly.entity_id
_entity_poly.type
_entity_poly.pdbx_seq_one_letter_code
_entity_poly.pdbx_strand_id
1 'polypeptide(L)'
;MVGRWRDGTGTLHVVGGADGADGAEEDREGAKGSAGRAEGLSAGRAAGIPLTIAASYRARARGLLGRDGLTGALLLTPASGVHTFRMRFAIDVAYLDRRLTVVDVHTLRPGRLGRPRLRSRHVLEAEAGALERWGVRRGVRVVIAPRAFSAAPSFCTLTSRCHGWDALGRGRDSSR
;
A
#
# COMPACT_ATOMS: atom_id res chain seq x y z
N MET A 1 2.82 12.36 16.39
CA MET A 1 4.03 12.24 15.56
C MET A 1 3.90 10.98 14.73
N VAL A 2 3.77 11.05 13.40
CA VAL A 2 3.71 9.84 12.56
C VAL A 2 5.07 9.15 12.68
N GLY A 3 5.09 7.90 13.13
CA GLY A 3 6.32 7.13 13.30
C GLY A 3 7.15 7.07 12.01
N ARG A 4 8.45 6.77 12.14
CA ARG A 4 9.35 6.67 11.00
C ARG A 4 8.83 5.63 10.01
N TRP A 5 8.57 6.04 8.76
CA TRP A 5 8.22 5.11 7.68
C TRP A 5 9.31 4.06 7.46
N ARG A 6 8.89 2.82 7.20
CA ARG A 6 9.75 1.67 6.92
C ARG A 6 9.23 0.93 5.69
N ASP A 7 10.14 0.27 4.99
CA ASP A 7 9.75 -0.64 3.91
C ASP A 7 8.90 -1.78 4.49
N GLY A 8 7.90 -2.23 3.73
CA GLY A 8 7.04 -3.32 4.20
C GLY A 8 5.76 -3.49 3.39
N THR A 9 4.82 -4.22 3.97
CA THR A 9 3.48 -4.43 3.42
C THR A 9 2.42 -3.92 4.40
N GLY A 10 1.21 -3.67 3.91
CA GLY A 10 0.11 -3.21 4.70
C GLY A 10 -1.20 -3.28 3.94
N THR A 11 -2.20 -2.63 4.50
CA THR A 11 -3.54 -2.51 3.92
C THR A 11 -3.89 -1.04 3.80
N LEU A 12 -4.33 -0.64 2.61
CA LEU A 12 -4.86 0.69 2.32
C LEU A 12 -6.38 0.67 2.48
N HIS A 13 -6.89 1.66 3.21
CA HIS A 13 -8.31 1.92 3.37
C HIS A 13 -8.62 3.32 2.85
N VAL A 14 -9.61 3.42 1.98
CA VAL A 14 -10.13 4.71 1.50
C VAL A 14 -11.20 5.14 2.49
N VAL A 15 -10.96 6.26 3.17
CA VAL A 15 -11.90 6.85 4.12
C VAL A 15 -12.51 8.04 3.41
N GLY A 16 -13.84 8.01 3.20
CA GLY A 16 -14.55 9.10 2.53
C GLY A 16 -14.08 10.47 3.04
N GLY A 17 -13.71 11.35 2.10
CA GLY A 17 -13.44 12.76 2.37
C GLY A 17 -14.71 13.55 2.11
N ALA A 18 -14.94 14.59 2.93
CA ALA A 18 -16.13 15.41 2.99
C ALA A 18 -16.78 15.66 1.62
N ASP A 19 -18.09 15.44 1.56
CA ASP A 19 -18.93 15.73 0.41
C ASP A 19 -18.76 17.18 -0.09
N GLY A 20 -18.83 17.33 -1.42
CA GLY A 20 -18.75 18.58 -2.20
C GLY A 20 -18.03 18.32 -3.53
N ALA A 21 -18.68 17.95 -4.65
CA ALA A 21 -19.55 18.79 -5.52
C ALA A 21 -18.76 20.04 -6.00
N ASP A 22 -18.49 20.39 -7.27
CA ASP A 22 -19.08 20.14 -8.61
C ASP A 22 -18.00 20.43 -9.69
N GLY A 23 -18.13 20.11 -10.98
CA GLY A 23 -19.37 19.82 -11.67
C GLY A 23 -19.22 19.09 -13.01
N ALA A 24 -20.28 18.33 -13.27
CA ALA A 24 -20.86 18.11 -14.58
C ALA A 24 -22.32 17.72 -14.30
N GLU A 25 -23.26 18.66 -14.40
CA GLU A 25 -24.66 18.31 -14.75
C GLU A 25 -25.44 19.55 -15.25
N GLU A 26 -25.90 19.45 -16.48
CA GLU A 26 -27.04 20.19 -17.01
C GLU A 26 -28.35 19.50 -16.57
N ASP A 27 -29.29 20.33 -16.13
CA ASP A 27 -30.75 20.19 -16.22
C ASP A 27 -31.55 19.16 -15.38
N ARG A 28 -32.01 19.69 -14.22
CA ARG A 28 -33.38 19.76 -13.65
C ARG A 28 -34.42 18.63 -13.91
N GLU A 29 -35.00 18.15 -12.79
CA GLU A 29 -36.42 18.24 -12.34
C GLU A 29 -36.66 17.06 -11.34
N GLY A 30 -36.72 17.24 -10.01
CA GLY A 30 -37.88 17.70 -9.26
C GLY A 30 -38.74 16.54 -8.69
N ALA A 31 -38.52 16.11 -7.43
CA ALA A 31 -39.55 15.47 -6.59
C ALA A 31 -39.16 15.44 -5.09
N LYS A 32 -40.05 15.97 -4.24
CA LYS A 32 -39.98 15.99 -2.77
C LYS A 32 -40.29 14.60 -2.18
N GLY A 33 -39.63 14.25 -1.07
CA GLY A 33 -40.01 13.12 -0.22
C GLY A 33 -39.25 13.16 1.11
N SER A 34 -39.99 13.36 2.20
CA SER A 34 -39.51 13.54 3.57
C SER A 34 -39.18 12.23 4.29
N ALA A 35 -38.33 12.38 5.32
CA ALA A 35 -38.22 11.55 6.53
C ALA A 35 -37.56 10.17 6.40
N GLY A 36 -36.45 10.01 7.11
CA GLY A 36 -35.79 8.73 7.33
C GLY A 36 -34.46 8.92 8.06
N ARG A 37 -34.51 9.19 9.37
CA ARG A 37 -33.34 9.05 10.25
C ARG A 37 -33.01 7.56 10.30
N ALA A 38 -32.12 7.11 9.43
CA ALA A 38 -31.52 5.78 9.50
C ALA A 38 -30.11 5.93 10.09
N GLU A 39 -30.03 5.74 11.40
CA GLU A 39 -28.85 5.18 12.05
C GLU A 39 -28.48 3.90 11.27
N GLY A 40 -27.33 3.93 10.61
CA GLY A 40 -26.90 2.87 9.70
C GLY A 40 -25.38 2.79 9.69
N LEU A 41 -24.79 2.57 10.86
CA LEU A 41 -23.38 2.24 11.02
C LEU A 41 -23.11 0.86 10.41
N SER A 42 -22.88 0.83 9.10
CA SER A 42 -21.86 -0.03 8.51
C SER A 42 -21.51 0.54 7.14
N ALA A 43 -20.58 1.50 7.14
CA ALA A 43 -19.70 1.64 5.99
C ALA A 43 -19.08 0.25 5.82
N GLY A 44 -19.65 -0.52 4.88
CA GLY A 44 -19.23 -1.88 4.59
C GLY A 44 -17.72 -1.86 4.57
N ARG A 45 -17.11 -2.74 5.38
CA ARG A 45 -15.66 -2.85 5.47
C ARG A 45 -15.16 -3.27 4.11
N ALA A 46 -15.02 -2.30 3.21
CA ALA A 46 -14.49 -2.48 1.88
C ALA A 46 -13.20 -3.24 2.08
N ALA A 47 -13.12 -4.43 1.47
CA ALA A 47 -11.97 -5.30 1.58
C ALA A 47 -10.73 -4.45 1.34
N GLY A 48 -9.85 -4.40 2.35
CA GLY A 48 -8.74 -3.46 2.31
C GLY A 48 -7.81 -3.77 1.14
N ILE A 49 -7.26 -2.73 0.53
CA ILE A 49 -6.44 -2.86 -0.67
C ILE A 49 -5.02 -3.26 -0.25
N PRO A 50 -4.44 -4.35 -0.78
CA PRO A 50 -3.06 -4.72 -0.49
C PRO A 50 -2.11 -3.55 -0.82
N LEU A 51 -1.23 -3.22 0.12
CA LEU A 51 -0.32 -2.09 0.00
C LEU A 51 1.14 -2.54 0.20
N THR A 52 2.02 -2.11 -0.69
CA THR A 52 3.47 -2.13 -0.48
C THR A 52 3.95 -0.74 -0.08
N ILE A 53 4.83 -0.64 0.92
CA ILE A 53 5.42 0.63 1.39
C ILE A 53 6.90 0.65 1.00
N ALA A 54 7.32 1.71 0.31
CA ALA A 54 8.70 1.98 -0.06
C ALA A 54 9.18 3.28 0.61
N ALA A 55 9.88 3.11 1.74
CA ALA A 55 10.44 4.17 2.58
C ALA A 55 11.96 4.33 2.44
N SER A 56 12.69 3.32 1.96
CA SER A 56 14.12 3.40 1.69
C SER A 56 14.40 3.98 0.30
N TYR A 57 15.56 4.61 0.14
CA TYR A 57 15.98 5.17 -1.15
C TYR A 57 15.98 4.11 -2.25
N ARG A 58 16.52 2.90 -1.97
CA ARG A 58 16.55 1.80 -2.94
C ARG A 58 15.15 1.31 -3.30
N ALA A 59 14.24 1.20 -2.34
CA ALA A 59 12.86 0.81 -2.61
C ALA A 59 12.15 1.85 -3.49
N ARG A 60 12.32 3.15 -3.20
CA ARG A 60 11.74 4.23 -4.00
C ARG A 60 12.32 4.30 -5.42
N ALA A 61 13.64 4.20 -5.56
CA ALA A 61 14.31 4.27 -6.87
C ALA A 61 13.94 3.08 -7.77
N ARG A 62 13.68 1.90 -7.18
CA ARG A 62 13.17 0.74 -7.92
C ARG A 62 11.74 0.95 -8.38
N GLY A 63 10.86 1.46 -7.50
CA GLY A 63 9.44 1.64 -7.80
C GLY A 63 8.83 0.40 -8.45
N LEU A 64 8.27 0.58 -9.64
CA LEU A 64 7.63 -0.45 -10.46
C LEU A 64 8.51 -0.93 -11.64
N LEU A 65 9.81 -0.62 -11.64
CA LEU A 65 10.74 -1.05 -12.70
C LEU A 65 10.80 -2.58 -12.80
N GLY A 66 10.69 -3.10 -14.02
CA GLY A 66 10.74 -4.54 -14.32
C GLY A 66 9.47 -5.31 -13.95
N ARG A 67 8.37 -4.62 -13.61
CA ARG A 67 7.05 -5.23 -13.40
C ARG A 67 6.18 -5.09 -14.65
N ASP A 68 5.30 -6.07 -14.83
CA ASP A 68 4.33 -6.14 -15.94
C ASP A 68 2.93 -5.69 -15.52
N GLY A 69 2.74 -5.44 -14.23
CA GLY A 69 1.52 -4.92 -13.63
C GLY A 69 1.71 -4.66 -12.14
N LEU A 70 0.65 -4.19 -11.49
CA LEU A 70 0.64 -3.94 -10.05
C LEU A 70 -0.72 -4.37 -9.46
N THR A 71 -0.71 -5.45 -8.68
CA THR A 71 -1.87 -5.82 -7.85
C THR A 71 -1.84 -5.01 -6.55
N GLY A 72 -2.92 -4.26 -6.30
CA GLY A 72 -3.01 -3.38 -5.13
C GLY A 72 -2.28 -2.05 -5.37
N ALA A 73 -1.72 -1.47 -4.30
CA ALA A 73 -1.10 -0.16 -4.35
C ALA A 73 0.36 -0.15 -3.85
N LEU A 74 1.13 0.85 -4.30
CA LEU A 74 2.48 1.12 -3.84
C LEU A 74 2.54 2.55 -3.26
N LEU A 75 2.97 2.67 -2.00
CA LEU A 75 3.22 3.95 -1.36
C LEU A 75 4.71 4.29 -1.38
N LEU A 76 5.07 5.36 -2.07
CA LEU A 76 6.40 5.95 -2.01
C LEU A 76 6.43 7.05 -0.93
N THR A 77 7.36 6.96 0.00
CA THR A 77 7.48 7.93 1.11
C THR A 77 8.94 8.17 1.54
N PRO A 78 9.36 9.42 1.78
CA PRO A 78 8.76 10.63 1.23
C PRO A 78 8.87 10.65 -0.30
N ALA A 79 7.88 11.24 -0.98
CA ALA A 79 7.90 11.48 -2.41
C ALA A 79 7.04 12.69 -2.80
N SER A 80 7.54 13.49 -3.74
CA SER A 80 6.83 14.65 -4.30
C SER A 80 6.58 14.54 -5.80
N GLY A 81 7.10 13.51 -6.47
CA GLY A 81 7.02 13.30 -7.91
C GLY A 81 7.40 11.86 -8.24
N VAL A 82 6.91 11.38 -9.37
CA VAL A 82 7.22 10.06 -9.92
C VAL A 82 7.47 10.18 -11.42
N HIS A 83 8.17 9.20 -11.96
CA HIS A 83 8.41 9.07 -13.38
C HIS A 83 8.02 7.66 -13.82
N THR A 84 7.57 7.51 -15.06
CA THR A 84 7.26 6.20 -15.66
C THR A 84 8.30 5.76 -16.69
N PHE A 85 9.52 6.30 -16.61
CA PHE A 85 10.64 5.84 -17.46
C PHE A 85 10.89 4.35 -17.24
N ARG A 86 11.06 3.60 -18.35
CA ARG A 86 11.26 2.14 -18.35
C ARG A 86 10.14 1.32 -17.70
N MET A 87 8.96 1.90 -17.51
CA MET A 87 7.76 1.14 -17.16
C MET A 87 7.09 0.59 -18.41
N ARG A 88 6.40 -0.54 -18.28
CA ARG A 88 5.72 -1.23 -19.38
C ARG A 88 4.21 -0.98 -19.44
N PHE A 89 3.63 -0.41 -18.39
CA PHE A 89 2.19 -0.18 -18.25
C PHE A 89 1.88 1.20 -17.67
N ALA A 90 0.66 1.67 -17.88
CA ALA A 90 0.18 2.94 -17.36
C ALA A 90 -0.20 2.80 -15.88
N ILE A 91 0.05 3.86 -15.10
CA ILE A 91 -0.24 3.89 -13.68
C ILE A 91 -1.09 5.08 -13.30
N ASP A 92 -1.94 4.89 -12.31
CA ASP A 92 -2.56 5.99 -11.59
C ASP A 92 -1.63 6.45 -10.47
N VAL A 93 -1.60 7.76 -10.24
CA VAL A 93 -0.72 8.43 -9.28
C VAL A 93 -1.57 9.40 -8.46
N ALA A 94 -1.71 9.12 -7.17
CA ALA A 94 -2.27 10.06 -6.19
C ALA A 94 -1.16 10.70 -5.36
N TYR A 95 -1.10 12.04 -5.39
CA TYR A 95 -0.24 12.82 -4.52
C TYR A 95 -0.94 13.03 -3.19
N LEU A 96 -0.26 12.75 -2.07
CA LEU A 96 -0.82 12.84 -0.72
C LEU A 96 -0.05 13.86 0.13
N ASP A 97 -0.76 14.61 0.95
CA ASP A 97 -0.16 15.49 1.96
C ASP A 97 0.36 14.72 3.19
N ARG A 98 0.86 15.43 4.21
CA ARG A 98 1.35 14.84 5.48
C ARG A 98 0.28 14.07 6.26
N ARG A 99 -0.99 14.33 6.00
CA ARG A 99 -2.15 13.76 6.70
C ARG A 99 -2.78 12.59 5.92
N LEU A 100 -2.13 12.18 4.81
CA LEU A 100 -2.64 11.17 3.87
C LEU A 100 -3.94 11.61 3.18
N THR A 101 -4.06 12.90 2.90
CA THR A 101 -5.16 13.47 2.10
C THR A 101 -4.69 13.64 0.66
N VAL A 102 -5.51 13.22 -0.29
CA VAL A 102 -5.22 13.31 -1.72
C VAL A 102 -5.28 14.77 -2.17
N VAL A 103 -4.14 15.30 -2.63
CA VAL A 103 -4.04 16.67 -3.15
C VAL A 103 -4.20 16.75 -4.67
N ASP A 104 -3.91 15.65 -5.38
CA ASP A 104 -3.96 15.58 -6.84
C ASP A 104 -3.94 14.11 -7.32
N VAL A 105 -4.56 13.82 -8.48
CA VAL A 105 -4.60 12.47 -9.06
C VAL A 105 -4.36 12.57 -10.58
N HIS A 106 -3.50 11.70 -11.12
CA HIS A 106 -3.17 11.64 -12.54
C HIS A 106 -2.97 10.21 -13.00
N THR A 107 -3.37 9.88 -14.23
CA THR A 107 -2.96 8.65 -14.90
C THR A 107 -1.79 8.95 -15.83
N LEU A 108 -0.65 8.28 -15.62
CA LEU A 108 0.57 8.43 -16.39
C LEU A 108 0.78 7.23 -17.32
N ARG A 109 0.89 7.48 -18.62
CA ARG A 109 1.33 6.50 -19.60
C ARG A 109 2.83 6.18 -19.42
N PRO A 110 3.32 5.02 -19.90
CA PRO A 110 4.76 4.72 -19.94
C PRO A 110 5.62 5.83 -20.56
N GLY A 111 6.84 6.00 -20.05
CA GLY A 111 7.81 6.97 -20.59
C GLY A 111 7.39 8.44 -20.43
N ARG A 112 6.77 8.78 -19.30
CA ARG A 112 6.37 10.14 -18.94
C ARG A 112 6.99 10.56 -17.61
N LEU A 113 7.13 11.87 -17.44
CA LEU A 113 7.56 12.47 -16.19
C LEU A 113 6.37 13.18 -15.56
N GLY A 114 5.95 12.74 -14.36
CA GLY A 114 4.96 13.46 -13.58
C GLY A 114 5.55 14.76 -13.05
N ARG A 115 4.81 15.87 -13.15
CA ARG A 115 5.26 17.14 -12.57
C ARG A 115 5.26 17.03 -11.04
N PRO A 116 6.38 17.32 -10.36
CA PRO A 116 6.44 17.22 -8.91
C PRO A 116 5.49 18.22 -8.25
N ARG A 117 4.81 17.79 -7.18
CA ARG A 117 3.89 18.59 -6.38
C ARG A 117 4.54 18.95 -5.05
N LEU A 118 4.82 20.23 -4.84
CA LEU A 118 5.52 20.73 -3.63
C LEU A 118 4.78 20.42 -2.31
N ARG A 119 3.44 20.32 -2.37
CA ARG A 119 2.59 20.00 -1.20
C ARG A 119 2.51 18.49 -0.92
N SER A 120 2.97 17.66 -1.86
CA SER A 120 3.00 16.21 -1.69
C SER A 120 4.13 15.77 -0.77
N ARG A 121 3.82 14.79 0.08
CA ARG A 121 4.78 14.11 0.95
C ARG A 121 4.80 12.62 0.74
N HIS A 122 3.72 12.06 0.20
CA HIS A 122 3.66 10.66 -0.19
C HIS A 122 3.06 10.57 -1.59
N VAL A 123 3.45 9.55 -2.35
CA VAL A 123 2.82 9.24 -3.63
C VAL A 123 2.27 7.82 -3.56
N LEU A 124 1.01 7.67 -3.91
CA LEU A 124 0.33 6.38 -4.03
C LEU A 124 0.23 6.03 -5.51
N GLU A 125 0.81 4.91 -5.90
CA GLU A 125 0.76 4.37 -7.26
C GLU A 125 -0.15 3.15 -7.30
N ALA A 126 -0.93 3.02 -8.36
CA ALA A 126 -1.75 1.86 -8.67
C ALA A 126 -1.78 1.62 -10.18
N GLU A 127 -2.27 0.46 -10.61
CA GLU A 127 -2.54 0.23 -12.04
C GLU A 127 -3.57 1.24 -12.56
N ALA A 128 -3.52 1.58 -13.85
CA ALA A 128 -4.44 2.53 -14.45
C ALA A 128 -5.93 2.18 -14.19
N GLY A 129 -6.71 3.20 -13.83
CA GLY A 129 -8.12 3.10 -13.44
C GLY A 129 -8.37 2.47 -12.06
N ALA A 130 -7.34 2.00 -11.34
CA ALA A 130 -7.53 1.40 -10.02
C ALA A 130 -7.93 2.44 -8.97
N LEU A 131 -7.36 3.65 -9.03
CA LEU A 131 -7.68 4.69 -8.06
C LEU A 131 -9.14 5.14 -8.18
N GLU A 132 -9.64 5.25 -9.42
CA GLU A 132 -11.05 5.54 -9.70
C GLU A 132 -11.97 4.43 -9.15
N ARG A 133 -11.66 3.15 -9.43
CA ARG A 133 -12.43 2.00 -8.91
C ARG A 133 -12.49 1.96 -7.39
N TRP A 134 -11.48 2.49 -6.70
CA TRP A 134 -11.44 2.56 -5.24
C TRP A 134 -12.01 3.86 -4.66
N GLY A 135 -12.49 4.77 -5.51
CA GLY A 135 -13.02 6.07 -5.10
C GLY A 135 -11.96 7.07 -4.63
N VAL A 136 -10.68 6.86 -4.98
CA VAL A 136 -9.58 7.76 -4.64
C VAL A 136 -9.61 8.96 -5.59
N ARG A 137 -10.05 10.11 -5.06
CA ARG A 137 -10.09 11.40 -5.76
C ARG A 137 -9.53 12.50 -4.87
N ARG A 138 -9.31 13.70 -5.42
CA ARG A 138 -8.86 14.87 -4.65
C ARG A 138 -9.77 15.11 -3.45
N GLY A 139 -9.19 15.44 -2.30
CA GLY A 139 -9.91 15.66 -1.03
C GLY A 139 -10.20 14.39 -0.22
N VAL A 140 -10.12 13.19 -0.81
CA VAL A 140 -10.30 11.93 -0.08
C VAL A 140 -9.12 11.67 0.83
N ARG A 141 -9.39 11.08 2.00
CA ARG A 141 -8.34 10.64 2.93
C ARG A 141 -8.13 9.15 2.81
N VAL A 142 -6.87 8.72 2.90
CA VAL A 142 -6.55 7.30 3.01
C VAL A 142 -5.95 6.98 4.38
N VAL A 143 -6.21 5.77 4.85
CA VAL A 143 -5.64 5.22 6.07
C VAL A 143 -4.80 4.01 5.69
N ILE A 144 -3.62 3.94 6.29
CA ILE A 144 -2.70 2.83 6.09
C ILE A 144 -2.63 2.06 7.40
N ALA A 145 -2.95 0.78 7.33
CA ALA A 145 -2.68 -0.19 8.39
C ALA A 145 -1.44 -0.99 7.99
N PRO A 146 -0.24 -0.66 8.50
CA PRO A 146 0.95 -1.46 8.25
C PRO A 146 0.69 -2.88 8.74
N ARG A 147 1.07 -3.88 7.94
CA ARG A 147 1.10 -5.24 8.44
C ARG A 147 2.25 -5.28 9.42
N ALA A 148 1.96 -5.61 10.68
CA ALA A 148 3.03 -5.90 11.64
C ALA A 148 3.93 -6.95 10.99
N PHE A 149 5.25 -6.72 11.03
CA PHE A 149 6.17 -7.80 10.74
C PHE A 149 5.83 -8.89 11.75
N SER A 150 5.21 -9.98 11.29
CA SER A 150 5.33 -11.22 12.04
C SER A 150 6.82 -11.50 11.97
N ALA A 151 7.53 -11.34 13.10
CA ALA A 151 8.83 -11.96 13.22
C ALA A 151 8.58 -13.42 12.82
N ALA A 152 9.13 -13.85 11.69
CA ALA A 152 9.04 -15.25 11.31
C ALA A 152 9.45 -16.06 12.54
N PRO A 153 8.76 -17.17 12.88
CA PRO A 153 9.35 -18.09 13.83
C PRO A 153 10.73 -18.41 13.26
N SER A 154 11.77 -18.05 14.01
CA SER A 154 13.12 -18.46 13.70
C SER A 154 13.09 -19.98 13.81
N PHE A 155 12.86 -20.67 12.69
CA PHE A 155 13.26 -22.05 12.57
C PHE A 155 14.78 -22.03 12.53
N CYS A 156 15.36 -21.95 13.73
CA CYS A 156 16.74 -22.34 13.97
C CYS A 156 16.80 -23.81 13.54
N THR A 157 17.26 -24.02 12.32
CA THR A 157 17.38 -25.34 11.74
C THR A 157 18.38 -26.09 12.58
N LEU A 158 17.91 -27.20 13.14
CA LEU A 158 18.67 -28.21 13.86
C LEU A 158 19.93 -28.58 13.06
N THR A 159 21.08 -28.05 13.47
CA THR A 159 22.36 -28.71 13.24
C THR A 159 23.16 -28.69 14.53
N SER A 160 22.81 -29.60 15.44
CA SER A 160 23.86 -30.30 16.15
C SER A 160 23.52 -31.78 16.12
N ARG A 161 24.43 -32.53 15.50
CA ARG A 161 24.45 -33.98 15.44
C ARG A 161 24.42 -34.50 16.87
N CYS A 162 23.28 -35.04 17.28
CA CYS A 162 23.28 -36.05 18.33
C CYS A 162 23.88 -37.32 17.72
N HIS A 163 25.20 -37.47 17.77
CA HIS A 163 25.77 -38.80 17.87
C HIS A 163 25.41 -39.32 19.27
N GLY A 164 24.18 -39.81 19.44
CA GLY A 164 23.86 -40.78 20.49
C GLY A 164 24.52 -42.08 20.08
N TRP A 165 25.49 -42.60 20.85
CA TRP A 165 25.23 -43.41 22.04
C TRP A 165 24.33 -44.58 21.68
N ASP A 166 24.98 -45.64 21.19
CA ASP A 166 24.36 -46.95 21.10
C ASP A 166 24.12 -47.51 22.51
N ALA A 167 22.91 -48.01 22.70
CA ALA A 167 22.35 -48.54 23.94
C ALA A 167 22.86 -49.97 24.23
N LEU A 168 24.17 -50.18 24.32
CA LEU A 168 24.78 -51.45 24.71
C LEU A 168 25.98 -51.16 25.62
N GLY A 169 25.69 -50.84 26.88
CA GLY A 169 26.71 -50.68 27.92
C GLY A 169 27.62 -51.91 28.03
N ARG A 170 28.82 -51.82 27.45
CA ARG A 170 29.96 -52.70 27.73
C ARG A 170 31.24 -51.92 27.46
N GLY A 171 31.83 -51.39 28.53
CA GLY A 171 33.26 -51.11 28.55
C GLY A 171 34.02 -52.44 28.52
N ARG A 172 34.93 -52.58 27.56
CA ARG A 172 36.00 -53.57 27.64
C ARG A 172 37.30 -52.89 27.26
N ASP A 173 38.06 -52.63 28.30
CA ASP A 173 39.50 -52.41 28.28
C ASP A 173 40.18 -53.74 27.91
N SER A 174 41.12 -53.74 26.96
CA SER A 174 42.29 -54.62 27.00
C SER A 174 43.32 -54.20 25.94
N SER A 175 44.43 -53.67 26.45
CA SER A 175 45.78 -53.85 25.94
C SER A 175 46.03 -55.22 25.25
N ARG A 176 46.44 -55.19 23.97
CA ARG A 176 47.70 -55.74 23.42
C ARG A 176 47.76 -55.52 21.90
#